data_AF-A0A078A2X6-F1
#
_entry.id   AF-A0A078A2X6-F1
#
_cell.length_a   1.000
_cell.length_b   1.000
_cell.length_c   1.000
_cell.angle_alpha   90.00
_cell.angle_beta   90.00
_cell.angle_gamma   90.00
#
_symmetry.space_group_name_H-M   'P 1'
#
loop_
_entity.id
_entity.type
_entity.pdbx_description
1 polymer ?
#
loop_
_entity_poly.entity_id
_entity_poly.type
_entity_poly.pdbx_seq_one_letter_code
_entity_poly.pdbx_strand_id
1 'polypeptide(L)'
;MGCSASQLEMVGAPGSLQDERPWLKINIPLVNAKVSSHHHVFPLQEIRDSGWRCSGRESFPMGCLGGINDFHISSQMPGYKCSDYEKCDFDFCKYCMMYSYHIDNTTAKLTGRWTGYVEMDGVQKQLTIPKFVMNEGIIKGQGIDEIGEYDINGIYKELDCKFNKIGADKKLERYFGTLKIVNNERKIIGNYLVDDKKGKFELKEQSKFSKQI
;
A
#
# COMPACT_ATOMS: atom_id res chain seq x y z
N MET A 1 26.60 -12.62 -4.76
CA MET A 1 25.20 -13.02 -4.48
C MET A 1 24.29 -11.85 -4.82
N GLY A 2 23.77 -11.80 -6.04
CA GLY A 2 22.77 -10.80 -6.42
C GLY A 2 21.41 -11.28 -5.94
N CYS A 3 20.76 -10.56 -5.02
CA CYS A 3 19.34 -10.76 -4.78
C CYS A 3 18.60 -10.41 -6.08
N SER A 4 18.14 -11.43 -6.79
CA SER A 4 17.22 -11.27 -7.93
C SER A 4 16.00 -10.50 -7.43
N ALA A 5 15.86 -9.25 -7.85
CA ALA A 5 14.75 -8.38 -7.50
C ALA A 5 13.43 -8.74 -8.25
N SER A 6 13.24 -9.98 -8.71
CA SER A 6 12.46 -10.22 -9.94
C SER A 6 11.22 -11.12 -9.86
N GLN A 7 10.57 -11.35 -8.70
CA GLN A 7 9.36 -12.20 -8.70
C GLN A 7 8.15 -11.71 -7.89
N LEU A 8 8.22 -10.54 -7.26
CA LEU A 8 7.00 -9.82 -6.84
C LEU A 8 6.38 -9.10 -8.06
N GLU A 9 6.23 -9.81 -9.17
CA GLU A 9 5.31 -9.40 -10.21
C GLU A 9 3.91 -9.77 -9.72
N MET A 10 3.00 -8.79 -9.74
CA MET A 10 1.60 -9.10 -9.54
C MET A 10 1.16 -10.11 -10.60
N VAL A 11 0.52 -11.17 -10.14
CA VAL A 11 -0.10 -12.20 -10.97
C VAL A 11 -1.12 -11.53 -11.90
N GLY A 12 -0.72 -11.26 -13.15
CA GLY A 12 -1.59 -10.83 -14.25
C GLY A 12 -2.37 -9.52 -14.06
N ALA A 13 -2.86 -8.98 -15.18
CA ALA A 13 -3.88 -7.94 -15.15
C ALA A 13 -5.13 -8.46 -14.40
N PRO A 14 -5.80 -7.65 -13.56
CA PRO A 14 -7.02 -8.08 -12.89
C PRO A 14 -8.11 -8.47 -13.86
N GLY A 15 -8.84 -9.52 -13.53
CA GLY A 15 -9.95 -10.03 -14.34
C GLY A 15 -9.62 -11.25 -15.19
N SER A 16 -8.44 -11.86 -15.02
CA SER A 16 -8.26 -13.24 -15.49
C SER A 16 -9.21 -14.17 -14.74
N LEU A 17 -9.72 -15.21 -15.40
CA LEU A 17 -10.68 -16.17 -14.81
C LEU A 17 -10.14 -16.90 -13.56
N GLN A 18 -8.83 -16.80 -13.29
CA GLN A 18 -8.13 -17.43 -12.17
C GLN A 18 -7.75 -16.43 -11.07
N ASP A 19 -8.26 -15.21 -11.13
CA ASP A 19 -7.88 -14.16 -10.19
C ASP A 19 -8.64 -14.28 -8.86
N GLU A 20 -7.98 -14.88 -7.86
CA GLU A 20 -8.58 -15.16 -6.57
C GLU A 20 -8.41 -14.04 -5.54
N ARG A 21 -7.92 -12.85 -5.95
CA ARG A 21 -7.67 -11.74 -5.03
C ARG A 21 -8.95 -11.36 -4.25
N PRO A 22 -8.91 -11.29 -2.90
CA PRO A 22 -10.12 -11.15 -2.09
C PRO A 22 -10.84 -9.83 -2.34
N TRP A 23 -10.11 -8.76 -2.63
CA TRP A 23 -10.70 -7.45 -2.92
C TRP A 23 -11.49 -7.40 -4.23
N LEU A 24 -11.30 -8.34 -5.17
CA LEU A 24 -12.09 -8.39 -6.41
C LEU A 24 -13.54 -8.84 -6.19
N LYS A 25 -13.83 -9.43 -5.03
CA LYS A 25 -15.16 -9.94 -4.68
C LYS A 25 -16.00 -8.95 -3.86
N ILE A 26 -15.43 -7.79 -3.52
CA ILE A 26 -16.13 -6.82 -2.67
C ILE A 26 -17.10 -5.98 -3.50
N ASN A 27 -18.21 -5.61 -2.88
CA ASN A 27 -19.07 -4.56 -3.39
C ASN A 27 -18.65 -3.25 -2.72
N ILE A 28 -18.17 -2.29 -3.51
CA ILE A 28 -17.95 -0.92 -3.02
C ILE A 28 -19.35 -0.35 -2.70
N PRO A 29 -19.60 0.18 -1.49
CA PRO A 29 -20.87 0.80 -1.17
C PRO A 29 -21.14 1.92 -2.16
N LEU A 30 -22.38 1.99 -2.63
CA LEU A 30 -22.78 2.90 -3.70
C LEU A 30 -22.74 4.39 -3.27
N VAL A 31 -22.53 4.73 -1.99
CA VAL A 31 -22.60 6.13 -1.54
C VAL A 31 -21.40 6.53 -0.68
N ASN A 32 -20.78 7.67 -1.05
CA ASN A 32 -19.75 8.39 -0.29
C ASN A 32 -18.64 7.49 0.24
N ALA A 33 -18.06 6.67 -0.64
CA ALA A 33 -16.97 5.79 -0.25
C ALA A 33 -15.81 6.65 0.27
N LYS A 34 -15.41 6.40 1.53
CA LYS A 34 -14.25 7.01 2.16
C LYS A 34 -13.13 5.99 2.16
N VAL A 35 -11.94 6.42 1.76
CA VAL A 35 -10.74 5.59 1.80
C VAL A 35 -9.61 6.33 2.51
N SER A 36 -8.72 5.64 3.21
CA SER A 36 -7.67 6.27 4.02
C SER A 36 -6.60 6.96 3.17
N SER A 37 -6.44 6.53 1.92
CA SER A 37 -5.47 7.09 0.99
C SER A 37 -5.86 8.49 0.47
N HIS A 38 -7.05 8.99 0.79
CA HIS A 38 -7.55 10.26 0.31
C HIS A 38 -8.51 10.92 1.31
N HIS A 39 -8.48 12.25 1.44
CA HIS A 39 -9.24 12.95 2.49
C HIS A 39 -10.68 13.29 2.10
N HIS A 40 -11.00 13.36 0.81
CA HIS A 40 -12.38 13.51 0.34
C HIS A 40 -13.09 12.17 0.17
N VAL A 41 -14.40 12.23 -0.08
CA VAL A 41 -15.22 11.08 -0.42
C VAL A 41 -15.26 10.89 -1.94
N PHE A 42 -15.59 9.68 -2.38
CA PHE A 42 -15.83 9.39 -3.78
C PHE A 42 -17.35 9.32 -4.03
N PRO A 43 -17.87 10.04 -5.03
CA PRO A 43 -19.29 10.09 -5.35
C PRO A 43 -19.76 8.76 -5.98
N LEU A 44 -21.09 8.58 -5.98
CA LEU A 44 -21.82 7.40 -6.45
C LEU A 44 -21.51 6.98 -7.90
N GLN A 45 -21.20 7.94 -8.77
CA GLN A 45 -21.18 7.70 -10.20
C GLN A 45 -19.82 7.16 -10.65
N GLU A 46 -19.82 5.90 -11.10
CA GLU A 46 -18.74 5.37 -11.91
C GLU A 46 -18.61 6.20 -13.18
N ILE A 47 -17.43 6.78 -13.38
CA ILE A 47 -17.09 7.47 -14.62
C ILE A 47 -16.50 6.47 -15.61
N ARG A 48 -16.85 6.63 -16.89
CA ARG A 48 -16.29 5.86 -18.01
C ARG A 48 -15.76 6.79 -19.10
N ASP A 49 -15.48 8.03 -18.73
CA ASP A 49 -14.85 9.01 -19.60
C ASP A 49 -13.35 8.73 -19.72
N SER A 50 -12.72 9.36 -20.72
CA SER A 50 -11.27 9.34 -20.92
C SER A 50 -10.63 10.59 -20.32
N GLY A 51 -9.29 10.64 -20.29
CA GLY A 51 -8.56 11.86 -19.95
C GLY A 51 -8.30 12.05 -18.45
N TRP A 52 -8.55 11.03 -17.65
CA TRP A 52 -8.11 10.95 -16.25
C TRP A 52 -7.05 9.86 -16.08
N ARG A 53 -6.28 9.95 -14.99
CA ARG A 53 -5.22 9.00 -14.61
C ARG A 53 -5.53 8.42 -13.24
N CYS A 54 -5.15 7.17 -13.01
CA CYS A 54 -5.37 6.56 -11.71
C CYS A 54 -4.26 6.93 -10.72
N SER A 55 -4.61 7.63 -9.64
CA SER A 55 -3.74 7.98 -8.50
C SER A 55 -3.22 6.76 -7.72
N GLY A 56 -3.72 5.57 -8.03
CA GLY A 56 -3.17 4.31 -7.52
C GLY A 56 -1.73 4.07 -7.98
N ARG A 57 -1.31 4.70 -9.09
CA ARG A 57 0.07 4.69 -9.58
C ARG A 57 1.06 5.22 -8.54
N GLU A 58 0.71 6.33 -7.90
CA GLU A 58 1.52 6.98 -6.89
C GLU A 58 1.23 6.42 -5.49
N SER A 59 -0.01 6.01 -5.24
CA SER A 59 -0.46 5.57 -3.91
C SER A 59 -0.04 4.15 -3.56
N PHE A 60 0.15 3.26 -4.56
CA PHE A 60 0.44 1.85 -4.33
C PHE A 60 1.82 1.44 -4.88
N PRO A 61 2.54 0.55 -4.18
CA PRO A 61 3.85 0.05 -4.62
C PRO A 61 3.79 -0.81 -5.90
N MET A 62 2.59 -1.23 -6.27
CA MET A 62 2.28 -2.01 -7.48
C MET A 62 1.82 -1.11 -8.63
N GLY A 63 1.68 0.19 -8.37
CA GLY A 63 1.06 1.13 -9.28
C GLY A 63 -0.45 0.93 -9.42
N CYS A 64 -1.01 1.38 -10.54
CA CYS A 64 -2.42 1.22 -10.84
C CYS A 64 -2.76 -0.25 -11.06
N LEU A 65 -3.69 -0.79 -10.26
CA LEU A 65 -4.11 -2.18 -10.38
C LEU A 65 -4.87 -2.44 -11.67
N GLY A 66 -5.57 -1.45 -12.21
CA GLY A 66 -6.24 -1.57 -13.51
C GLY A 66 -5.33 -1.39 -14.72
N GLY A 67 -4.02 -1.19 -14.53
CA GLY A 67 -3.09 -0.94 -15.65
C GLY A 67 -3.32 0.40 -16.36
N ILE A 68 -3.98 1.36 -15.71
CA ILE A 68 -4.08 2.74 -16.23
C ILE A 68 -2.77 3.46 -15.88
N ASN A 69 -1.86 3.44 -16.85
CA ASN A 69 -0.52 4.03 -16.70
C ASN A 69 -0.48 5.48 -17.19
N ASP A 70 -1.49 5.88 -17.98
CA ASP A 70 -1.54 7.12 -18.73
C ASP A 70 -2.99 7.55 -19.00
N PHE A 71 -3.20 8.83 -19.34
CA PHE A 71 -4.51 9.48 -19.52
C PHE A 71 -5.35 8.88 -20.65
N HIS A 72 -4.71 8.28 -21.65
CA HIS A 72 -5.40 7.75 -22.83
C HIS A 72 -5.94 6.32 -22.63
N ILE A 73 -5.60 5.67 -21.53
CA ILE A 73 -5.93 4.25 -21.27
C ILE A 73 -7.26 4.14 -20.48
N SER A 74 -7.81 5.25 -20.00
CA SER A 74 -8.98 5.27 -19.11
C SER A 74 -10.34 5.11 -19.80
N SER A 75 -10.43 5.23 -21.13
CA SER A 75 -11.69 5.32 -21.90
C SER A 75 -12.64 4.12 -21.79
N GLN A 76 -12.20 3.01 -21.20
CA GLN A 76 -13.01 1.80 -20.99
C GLN A 76 -12.96 1.28 -19.56
N MET A 77 -12.21 1.93 -18.68
CA MET A 77 -12.06 1.49 -17.31
C MET A 77 -13.01 2.27 -16.43
N PRO A 78 -13.92 1.59 -15.70
CA PRO A 78 -14.61 2.14 -14.56
C PRO A 78 -13.69 2.96 -13.64
N GLY A 79 -14.01 4.23 -13.41
CA GLY A 79 -13.27 5.15 -12.53
C GLY A 79 -14.15 5.80 -11.47
N TYR A 80 -13.50 6.36 -10.46
CA TYR A 80 -14.09 7.07 -9.34
C TYR A 80 -13.28 8.36 -9.14
N LYS A 81 -13.90 9.51 -9.44
CA LYS A 81 -13.30 10.83 -9.23
C LYS A 81 -13.48 11.28 -7.79
N CYS A 82 -12.55 12.08 -7.26
CA CYS A 82 -12.77 12.78 -6.00
C CYS A 82 -14.06 13.63 -6.03
N SER A 83 -14.80 13.74 -4.93
CA SER A 83 -15.97 14.62 -4.86
C SER A 83 -15.67 16.09 -5.09
N ASP A 84 -14.42 16.52 -4.86
CA ASP A 84 -13.91 17.88 -5.11
C ASP A 84 -12.93 17.90 -6.31
N TYR A 85 -13.27 17.14 -7.38
CA TYR A 85 -12.39 16.94 -8.54
C TYR A 85 -11.94 18.24 -9.22
N GLU A 86 -12.67 19.35 -9.07
CA GLU A 86 -12.29 20.66 -9.60
C GLU A 86 -11.02 21.23 -8.93
N LYS A 87 -10.78 20.85 -7.67
CA LYS A 87 -9.61 21.29 -6.87
C LYS A 87 -8.66 20.15 -6.54
N CYS A 88 -9.10 18.91 -6.76
CA CYS A 88 -8.41 17.72 -6.33
C CYS A 88 -8.35 16.69 -7.45
N ASP A 89 -7.23 16.66 -8.18
CA ASP A 89 -6.90 15.66 -9.21
C ASP A 89 -6.52 14.31 -8.55
N PHE A 90 -7.49 13.65 -7.91
CA PHE A 90 -7.32 12.35 -7.28
C PHE A 90 -8.41 11.38 -7.71
N ASP A 91 -8.03 10.42 -8.55
CA ASP A 91 -8.95 9.50 -9.19
C ASP A 91 -8.49 8.05 -9.03
N PHE A 92 -9.42 7.14 -8.79
CA PHE A 92 -9.13 5.71 -8.78
C PHE A 92 -9.87 4.97 -9.88
N CYS A 93 -9.18 4.05 -10.55
CA CYS A 93 -9.86 3.01 -11.29
C CYS A 93 -10.60 2.08 -10.32
N LYS A 94 -11.58 1.32 -10.83
CA LYS A 94 -12.37 0.39 -10.04
C LYS A 94 -11.53 -0.58 -9.23
N TYR A 95 -10.48 -1.16 -9.80
CA TYR A 95 -9.64 -2.09 -9.05
C TYR A 95 -8.85 -1.42 -7.92
N CYS A 96 -8.36 -0.19 -8.14
CA CYS A 96 -7.71 0.61 -7.11
C CYS A 96 -8.68 1.01 -5.99
N MET A 97 -9.90 1.41 -6.35
CA MET A 97 -10.94 1.73 -5.38
C MET A 97 -11.33 0.51 -4.55
N MET A 98 -11.54 -0.64 -5.20
CA MET A 98 -11.86 -1.90 -4.52
C MET A 98 -10.74 -2.28 -3.56
N TYR A 99 -9.50 -2.22 -4.01
CA TYR A 99 -8.34 -2.50 -3.17
C TYR A 99 -8.27 -1.58 -1.95
N SER A 100 -8.36 -0.26 -2.14
CA SER A 100 -8.37 0.71 -1.03
C SER A 100 -9.49 0.43 -0.04
N TYR A 101 -10.71 0.23 -0.54
CA TYR A 101 -11.87 -0.01 0.32
C TYR A 101 -11.73 -1.33 1.10
N HIS A 102 -11.29 -2.41 0.46
CA HIS A 102 -11.04 -3.69 1.12
C HIS A 102 -9.98 -3.54 2.22
N ILE A 103 -8.90 -2.84 1.93
CA ILE A 103 -7.87 -2.56 2.91
C ILE A 103 -8.46 -1.85 4.11
N ASP A 104 -9.14 -0.73 3.92
CA ASP A 104 -9.55 0.09 5.06
C ASP A 104 -10.49 -0.68 5.99
N ASN A 105 -11.37 -1.52 5.42
CA ASN A 105 -12.26 -2.36 6.19
C ASN A 105 -11.57 -3.55 6.87
N THR A 106 -10.51 -4.10 6.28
CA THR A 106 -9.75 -5.21 6.86
C THR A 106 -8.75 -4.71 7.90
N THR A 107 -8.04 -3.62 7.63
CA THR A 107 -7.01 -3.06 8.50
C THR A 107 -7.57 -2.26 9.66
N ALA A 108 -8.76 -1.66 9.55
CA ALA A 108 -9.41 -0.99 10.68
C ALA A 108 -9.59 -1.92 11.89
N LYS A 109 -9.69 -3.23 11.67
CA LYS A 109 -9.89 -4.24 12.72
C LYS A 109 -8.60 -4.90 13.20
N LEU A 110 -7.49 -4.62 12.52
CA LEU A 110 -6.21 -5.28 12.77
C LEU A 110 -5.25 -4.30 13.44
N THR A 111 -4.75 -4.70 14.60
CA THR A 111 -3.72 -3.98 15.32
C THR A 111 -2.46 -4.84 15.36
N GLY A 112 -1.34 -4.25 14.95
CA GLY A 112 -0.03 -4.86 15.03
C GLY A 112 0.98 -3.76 15.24
N ARG A 113 1.91 -3.95 16.18
CA ARG A 113 2.97 -2.98 16.43
C ARG A 113 4.27 -3.58 15.95
N TRP A 114 5.02 -2.81 15.17
CA TRP A 114 6.35 -3.22 14.73
C TRP A 114 7.37 -2.16 15.14
N THR A 115 8.56 -2.60 15.51
CA THR A 115 9.69 -1.71 15.81
C THR A 115 10.95 -2.25 15.19
N GLY A 116 11.93 -1.39 14.97
CA GLY A 116 13.23 -1.79 14.47
C GLY A 116 14.02 -0.57 14.06
N TYR A 117 14.76 -0.67 12.97
CA TYR A 117 15.64 0.40 12.55
C TYR A 117 15.82 0.46 11.03
N VAL A 118 16.23 1.63 10.58
CA VAL A 118 16.83 1.87 9.27
C VAL A 118 18.28 2.29 9.46
N GLU A 119 19.17 1.86 8.59
CA GLU A 119 20.59 2.21 8.61
C GLU A 119 20.97 2.84 7.26
N MET A 120 21.52 4.06 7.29
CA MET A 120 22.02 4.79 6.12
C MET A 120 23.38 5.38 6.45
N ASP A 121 24.37 5.20 5.57
CA ASP A 121 25.72 5.74 5.75
C ASP A 121 26.33 5.39 7.12
N GLY A 122 26.03 4.18 7.64
CA GLY A 122 26.47 3.69 8.95
C GLY A 122 25.71 4.26 10.15
N VAL A 123 24.76 5.18 9.95
CA VAL A 123 23.92 5.75 11.00
C VAL A 123 22.62 4.97 11.11
N GLN A 124 22.36 4.43 12.30
CA GLN A 124 21.13 3.70 12.60
C GLN A 124 20.09 4.61 13.24
N LYS A 125 18.88 4.66 12.66
CA LYS A 125 17.72 5.39 13.18
C LYS A 125 16.63 4.40 13.58
N GLN A 126 16.07 4.59 14.77
CA GLN A 126 14.95 3.78 15.26
C GLN A 126 13.68 4.06 14.47
N LEU A 127 12.93 3.02 14.18
CA LEU A 127 11.65 3.07 13.48
C LEU A 127 10.60 2.34 14.33
N THR A 128 9.54 3.06 14.70
CA THR A 128 8.38 2.50 15.40
C THR A 128 7.16 2.70 14.55
N ILE A 129 6.44 1.61 14.28
CA ILE A 129 5.22 1.60 13.48
C ILE A 129 4.07 1.06 14.37
N PRO A 130 3.31 1.95 15.03
CA PRO A 130 2.28 1.57 15.98
C PRO A 130 1.15 0.74 15.39
N LYS A 131 0.83 0.97 14.11
CA LYS A 131 -0.16 0.21 13.35
C LYS A 131 0.55 -0.35 12.13
N PHE A 132 0.85 -1.64 12.11
CA PHE A 132 1.45 -2.33 10.99
C PHE A 132 0.87 -3.73 10.91
N VAL A 133 0.21 -4.00 9.79
CA VAL A 133 -0.60 -5.18 9.55
C VAL A 133 -0.09 -5.85 8.28
N MET A 134 0.10 -7.16 8.37
CA MET A 134 0.36 -8.02 7.23
C MET A 134 -0.75 -9.08 7.20
N ASN A 135 -1.64 -9.01 6.22
CA ASN A 135 -2.73 -9.98 6.06
C ASN A 135 -3.07 -10.16 4.58
N GLU A 136 -3.39 -11.39 4.17
CA GLU A 136 -3.88 -11.70 2.81
C GLU A 136 -3.00 -11.12 1.67
N GLY A 137 -1.68 -11.15 1.87
CA GLY A 137 -0.70 -10.63 0.90
C GLY A 137 -0.57 -9.11 0.86
N ILE A 138 -1.24 -8.39 1.76
CA ILE A 138 -1.20 -6.93 1.89
C ILE A 138 -0.37 -6.53 3.10
N ILE A 139 0.45 -5.48 2.95
CA ILE A 139 1.10 -4.79 4.06
C ILE A 139 0.50 -3.39 4.16
N LYS A 140 0.06 -3.01 5.36
CA LYS A 140 -0.42 -1.65 5.65
C LYS A 140 0.11 -1.19 6.99
N GLY A 141 0.35 0.10 7.11
CA GLY A 141 0.67 0.66 8.40
C GLY A 141 0.56 2.16 8.46
N GLN A 142 0.63 2.69 9.67
CA GLN A 142 0.62 4.10 9.98
C GLN A 142 1.48 4.34 11.21
N GLY A 143 2.10 5.51 11.26
CA GLY A 143 2.85 5.97 12.42
C GLY A 143 3.15 7.45 12.35
N ILE A 144 3.94 7.90 13.31
CA ILE A 144 4.41 9.27 13.42
C ILE A 144 5.93 9.21 13.62
N ASP A 145 6.66 10.03 12.87
CA ASP A 145 8.10 10.28 13.05
C ASP A 145 8.35 11.77 13.35
N GLU A 146 9.60 12.23 13.31
CA GLU A 146 9.92 13.64 13.59
C GLU A 146 9.42 14.62 12.53
N ILE A 147 9.06 14.15 11.33
CA ILE A 147 8.53 14.97 10.23
C ILE A 147 7.01 15.05 10.34
N GLY A 148 6.36 13.97 10.78
CA GLY A 148 4.93 13.94 11.07
C GLY A 148 4.31 12.56 10.86
N GLU A 149 3.03 12.57 10.52
CA GLU A 149 2.30 11.33 10.18
C GLU A 149 2.84 10.72 8.88
N TYR A 150 2.87 9.40 8.83
CA TYR A 150 3.22 8.65 7.63
C TYR A 150 2.31 7.44 7.45
N ASP A 151 2.12 7.08 6.18
CA ASP A 151 1.40 5.87 5.78
C ASP A 151 2.35 4.85 5.17
N ILE A 152 2.06 3.57 5.39
CA ILE A 152 2.74 2.44 4.77
C ILE A 152 1.76 1.66 3.91
N ASN A 153 2.13 1.43 2.66
CA ASN A 153 1.34 0.67 1.67
C ASN A 153 2.24 -0.35 0.98
N GLY A 154 1.85 -1.62 1.03
CA GLY A 154 2.72 -2.72 0.66
C GLY A 154 2.00 -3.99 0.27
N ILE A 155 2.79 -4.94 -0.20
CA ILE A 155 2.39 -6.31 -0.43
C ILE A 155 3.47 -7.27 0.10
N TYR A 156 3.04 -8.49 0.35
CA TYR A 156 3.95 -9.60 0.53
C TYR A 156 3.43 -10.84 -0.19
N LYS A 157 4.34 -11.66 -0.69
CA LYS A 157 4.03 -12.97 -1.27
C LYS A 157 5.03 -13.94 -0.69
N GLU A 158 4.51 -15.02 -0.10
CA GLU A 158 5.32 -15.97 0.65
C GLU A 158 6.14 -15.26 1.74
N LEU A 159 7.44 -15.12 1.54
CA LEU A 159 8.36 -14.44 2.45
C LEU A 159 8.83 -13.08 1.91
N ASP A 160 8.58 -12.75 0.64
CA ASP A 160 9.06 -11.50 0.07
C ASP A 160 8.09 -10.35 0.36
N CYS A 161 8.62 -9.23 0.82
CA CYS A 161 7.88 -8.04 1.22
C CYS A 161 8.34 -6.83 0.38
N LYS A 162 7.38 -6.07 -0.14
CA LYS A 162 7.63 -4.77 -0.77
C LYS A 162 6.62 -3.75 -0.24
N PHE A 163 7.09 -2.64 0.32
CA PHE A 163 6.19 -1.60 0.80
C PHE A 163 6.80 -0.20 0.65
N ASN A 164 5.93 0.79 0.56
CA ASN A 164 6.27 2.19 0.51
C ASN A 164 5.90 2.84 1.84
N LYS A 165 6.76 3.70 2.39
CA LYS A 165 6.42 4.68 3.42
C LYS A 165 6.29 6.05 2.76
N ILE A 166 5.19 6.75 3.01
CA ILE A 166 4.92 8.09 2.50
C ILE A 166 4.79 9.02 3.70
N GLY A 167 5.75 9.92 3.87
CA GLY A 167 5.77 10.88 4.97
C GLY A 167 4.82 12.07 4.77
N ALA A 168 4.69 12.89 5.82
CA ALA A 168 3.91 14.13 5.78
C ALA A 168 4.41 15.12 4.71
N ASP A 169 5.72 15.12 4.46
CA ASP A 169 6.42 15.86 3.40
C ASP A 169 6.22 15.27 2.00
N LYS A 170 5.39 14.23 1.86
CA LYS A 170 5.14 13.46 0.63
C LYS A 170 6.38 12.75 0.09
N LYS A 171 7.43 12.60 0.90
CA LYS A 171 8.61 11.84 0.51
C LYS A 171 8.30 10.36 0.48
N LEU A 172 8.69 9.72 -0.62
CA LEU A 172 8.50 8.30 -0.86
C LEU A 172 9.76 7.51 -0.50
N GLU A 173 9.65 6.65 0.49
CA GLU A 173 10.68 5.68 0.85
C GLU A 173 10.21 4.27 0.44
N ARG A 174 11.05 3.52 -0.29
CA ARG A 174 10.69 2.18 -0.79
C ARG A 174 11.46 1.11 -0.04
N TYR A 175 10.76 0.11 0.49
CA TYR A 175 11.31 -0.98 1.29
C TYR A 175 11.15 -2.30 0.54
N PHE A 176 12.23 -3.09 0.55
CA PHE A 176 12.30 -4.42 -0.06
C PHE A 176 12.96 -5.36 0.95
N GLY A 177 12.21 -6.34 1.45
CA GLY A 177 12.73 -7.24 2.47
C GLY A 177 12.15 -8.62 2.41
N THR A 178 12.61 -9.46 3.34
CA THR A 178 12.15 -10.83 3.50
C THR A 178 11.64 -11.00 4.93
N LEU A 179 10.41 -11.49 5.06
CA LEU A 179 9.82 -11.96 6.31
C LEU A 179 10.56 -13.23 6.76
N LYS A 180 11.09 -13.20 7.98
CA LYS A 180 11.80 -14.31 8.61
C LYS A 180 11.23 -14.56 10.00
N ILE A 181 11.33 -15.79 10.46
CA ILE A 181 11.08 -16.15 11.86
C ILE A 181 12.44 -16.46 12.49
N VAL A 182 12.84 -15.65 13.47
CA VAL A 182 14.12 -15.78 14.18
C VAL A 182 13.82 -15.82 15.66
N ASN A 183 14.22 -16.90 16.36
CA ASN A 183 13.93 -17.09 17.79
C ASN A 183 12.42 -16.96 18.13
N ASN A 184 11.55 -17.52 17.27
CA ASN A 184 10.09 -17.41 17.38
C ASN A 184 9.54 -15.97 17.23
N GLU A 185 10.34 -15.04 16.70
CA GLU A 185 9.93 -13.66 16.43
C GLU A 185 9.85 -13.42 14.92
N ARG A 186 8.76 -12.76 14.48
CA ARG A 186 8.62 -12.34 13.09
C ARG A 186 9.40 -11.06 12.86
N LYS A 187 10.25 -11.10 11.83
CA LYS A 187 11.10 -9.98 11.41
C LYS A 187 11.01 -9.77 9.91
N ILE A 188 11.06 -8.52 9.45
CA ILE A 188 11.30 -8.20 8.04
C ILE A 188 12.69 -7.57 7.97
N ILE A 189 13.58 -8.16 7.17
CA ILE A 189 14.95 -7.68 7.02
C ILE A 189 15.19 -7.40 5.54
N GLY A 190 15.79 -6.26 5.22
CA GLY A 190 15.97 -5.91 3.82
C GLY A 190 16.73 -4.62 3.57
N ASN A 191 16.48 -4.06 2.40
CA ASN A 191 17.01 -2.78 1.97
C ASN A 191 15.88 -1.77 1.79
N TYR A 192 16.17 -0.50 1.99
CA TYR A 192 15.27 0.57 1.61
C TYR A 192 15.98 1.59 0.71
N LEU A 193 15.18 2.33 -0.06
CA LEU A 193 15.62 3.32 -1.03
C LEU A 193 14.90 4.64 -0.76
N VAL A 194 15.67 5.72 -0.70
CA VAL A 194 15.17 7.09 -0.56
C VAL A 194 16.12 8.04 -1.30
N ASP A 195 15.60 8.88 -2.20
CA ASP A 195 16.40 9.80 -3.04
C ASP A 195 17.64 9.14 -3.67
N ASP A 196 17.46 7.97 -4.28
CA ASP A 196 18.53 7.13 -4.87
C ASP A 196 19.61 6.61 -3.90
N LYS A 197 19.51 6.94 -2.61
CA LYS A 197 20.34 6.36 -1.56
C LYS A 197 19.75 5.03 -1.11
N LYS A 198 20.64 4.06 -0.88
CA LYS A 198 20.29 2.73 -0.40
C LYS A 198 20.75 2.54 1.03
N GLY A 199 19.84 2.05 1.88
CA GLY A 199 20.14 1.65 3.24
C GLY A 199 19.64 0.25 3.55
N LYS A 200 19.90 -0.20 4.78
CA LYS A 200 19.38 -1.45 5.34
C LYS A 200 18.25 -1.17 6.31
N PHE A 201 17.38 -2.15 6.52
CA PHE A 201 16.39 -2.06 7.58
C PHE A 201 16.11 -3.42 8.22
N GLU A 202 15.64 -3.35 9.46
CA GLU A 202 15.03 -4.47 10.18
C GLU A 202 13.77 -3.97 10.87
N LEU A 203 12.68 -4.71 10.74
CA LEU A 203 11.46 -4.53 11.51
C LEU A 203 11.16 -5.82 12.25
N LYS A 204 10.68 -5.71 13.49
CA LYS A 204 10.32 -6.81 14.39
C LYS A 204 8.91 -6.60 14.91
N GLU A 205 8.09 -7.64 14.85
CA GLU A 205 6.75 -7.64 15.42
C GLU A 205 6.84 -7.61 16.95
N GLN A 206 6.26 -6.58 17.57
CA GLN A 206 6.18 -6.39 19.02
C GLN A 206 4.86 -6.99 19.53
N SER A 207 4.75 -8.32 19.48
CA SER A 207 3.60 -9.13 19.95
C SER A 207 2.27 -8.92 19.21
N LYS A 208 1.53 -10.03 19.04
CA LYS A 208 0.18 -10.02 18.45
C LYS A 208 -0.79 -9.39 19.45
N PHE A 209 -1.40 -8.26 19.10
CA PHE A 209 -2.58 -7.82 19.82
C PHE A 209 -3.72 -8.78 19.50
N SER A 210 -4.42 -9.24 20.54
CA SER A 210 -5.65 -10.02 20.40
C SER A 210 -6.66 -9.23 19.56
N LYS A 211 -7.43 -9.92 18.70
CA LYS A 211 -8.61 -9.33 18.06
C LYS A 211 -9.45 -8.65 19.14
N GLN A 212 -9.75 -7.36 18.99
CA GLN A 212 -10.88 -6.77 19.72
C GLN A 212 -12.12 -7.49 19.19
N ILE A 213 -12.72 -8.34 20.03
CA ILE A 213 -13.99 -9.02 19.77
C ILE A 213 -15.12 -7.99 19.92
#